data_AF-A0A1V4TMJ0-F1
#
_entry.id   AF-A0A1V4TMJ0-F1
#
_cell.length_a   1.000
_cell.length_b   1.000
_cell.length_c   1.000
_cell.angle_alpha   90.00
_cell.angle_beta   90.00
_cell.angle_gamma   90.00
#
_symmetry.space_group_name_H-M   'P 1'
#
loop_
_entity.id
_entity.type
_entity.pdbx_description
1 polymer ?
#
loop_
_entity_poly.entity_id
_entity_poly.type
_entity_poly.pdbx_seq_one_letter_code
_entity_poly.pdbx_strand_id
1 'polypeptide(L)'
;MRKLGRSGACRTMLEEISPPVVGGGSFQEEVMRRKYGAFASSILAECIVSPLGREEACSCESVSVGELEHFAASPDVISLSDLMRRTRAGMGYCQAGLCVFRMASALNVGEPRKEIERFLAERWKGISPVLRGEQLRQEAFKAHLFKAYGIDHTWEG
;
A
#
# COMPACT_ATOMS: atom_id res chain seq x y z
N MET A 1 -9.83 -22.90 26.44
CA MET A 1 -10.71 -23.59 25.47
C MET A 1 -11.79 -24.49 26.10
N ARG A 2 -11.59 -25.05 27.30
CA ARG A 2 -12.59 -25.92 27.98
C ARG A 2 -13.99 -25.30 28.14
N LYS A 3 -14.09 -23.98 28.35
CA LYS A 3 -15.38 -23.25 28.42
C LYS A 3 -16.16 -23.20 27.10
N LEU A 4 -15.49 -23.44 25.96
CA LEU A 4 -16.08 -23.51 24.62
C LEU A 4 -16.24 -24.96 24.12
N GLY A 5 -16.08 -25.96 25.00
CA GLY A 5 -16.13 -27.37 24.61
C GLY A 5 -14.96 -27.86 23.74
N ARG A 6 -13.95 -27.02 23.48
CA ARG A 6 -12.77 -27.39 22.68
C ARG A 6 -11.71 -28.09 23.54
N SER A 7 -11.30 -29.30 23.12
CA SER A 7 -10.30 -30.15 23.77
C SER A 7 -8.95 -30.22 23.04
N GLY A 8 -8.82 -29.61 21.85
CA GLY A 8 -7.57 -29.60 21.08
C GLY A 8 -6.45 -28.81 21.78
N ALA A 9 -5.22 -29.30 21.67
CA ALA A 9 -4.03 -28.59 22.11
C ALA A 9 -3.74 -27.38 21.21
N CYS A 10 -3.08 -26.36 21.76
CA CYS A 10 -2.59 -25.23 20.97
C CYS A 10 -1.51 -25.73 19.97
N ARG A 11 -1.66 -25.38 18.69
CA ARG A 11 -0.73 -25.78 17.61
C ARG A 11 -0.13 -24.60 16.87
N THR A 12 -0.38 -23.36 17.30
CA THR A 12 0.04 -22.15 16.57
C THR A 12 1.56 -22.01 16.43
N MET A 13 2.35 -22.66 17.29
CA MET A 13 3.81 -22.74 17.14
C MET A 13 4.25 -23.67 16.00
N LEU A 14 3.42 -24.64 15.62
CA LEU A 14 3.69 -25.63 14.57
C LEU A 14 3.10 -25.21 13.21
N GLU A 15 2.16 -24.27 13.21
CA GLU A 15 1.46 -23.82 12.00
C GLU A 15 2.24 -22.67 11.37
N GLU A 16 2.80 -22.90 10.18
CA GLU A 16 3.40 -21.84 9.39
C GLU A 16 2.33 -20.84 8.93
N ILE A 17 2.65 -19.55 9.04
CA ILE A 17 1.75 -18.48 8.57
C ILE A 17 1.66 -18.50 7.03
N SER A 18 2.75 -18.84 6.35
CA SER A 18 2.80 -19.02 4.89
C SER A 18 3.90 -20.01 4.52
N PRO A 19 3.69 -20.91 3.53
CA PRO A 19 4.71 -21.85 3.09
C PRO A 19 5.98 -21.15 2.58
N PRO A 20 7.17 -21.74 2.78
CA PRO A 20 8.41 -21.20 2.23
C PRO A 20 8.41 -21.27 0.70
N VAL A 21 8.89 -20.22 0.05
CA VAL A 21 8.94 -20.12 -1.41
C VAL A 21 10.39 -20.00 -1.87
N VAL A 22 10.82 -20.90 -2.75
CA VAL A 22 12.19 -20.91 -3.29
C VAL A 22 12.32 -19.92 -4.43
N GLY A 23 13.32 -19.02 -4.34
CA GLY A 23 13.55 -17.87 -5.22
C GLY A 23 13.90 -18.18 -6.69
N GLY A 24 13.99 -17.12 -7.50
CA GLY A 24 14.36 -17.15 -8.92
C GLY A 24 13.53 -16.17 -9.78
N GLY A 25 14.04 -15.82 -10.97
CA GLY A 25 13.33 -14.95 -11.92
C GLY A 25 13.83 -13.49 -11.95
N SER A 26 12.97 -12.61 -12.46
CA SER A 26 13.17 -11.17 -12.59
C SER A 26 13.12 -10.45 -11.24
N PHE A 27 13.60 -9.21 -11.21
CA PHE A 27 13.52 -8.35 -10.03
C PHE A 27 12.09 -8.19 -9.50
N GLN A 28 11.11 -8.02 -10.40
CA GLN A 28 9.70 -7.87 -10.01
C GLN A 28 9.14 -9.15 -9.38
N GLU A 29 9.48 -10.32 -9.93
CA GLU A 29 9.06 -11.60 -9.34
C GLU A 29 9.64 -11.79 -7.93
N GLU A 30 10.89 -11.37 -7.71
CA GLU A 30 11.52 -11.43 -6.38
C GLU A 30 10.87 -10.45 -5.39
N VAL A 31 10.53 -9.22 -5.82
CA VAL A 31 9.77 -8.26 -5.00
C VAL A 31 8.41 -8.83 -4.61
N MET A 32 7.66 -9.37 -5.57
CA MET A 32 6.34 -9.97 -5.32
C MET A 32 6.44 -11.15 -4.35
N ARG A 33 7.47 -12.00 -4.49
CA ARG A 33 7.73 -13.13 -3.59
C ARG A 33 8.00 -12.68 -2.16
N ARG A 34 8.77 -11.61 -1.96
CA ARG A 34 9.02 -11.04 -0.64
C ARG A 34 7.78 -10.42 0.00
N LYS A 35 6.92 -9.80 -0.81
CA LYS A 35 5.67 -9.19 -0.33
C LYS A 35 4.60 -10.24 -0.01
N TYR A 36 4.46 -11.27 -0.86
CA TYR A 36 3.26 -12.12 -0.89
C TYR A 36 3.53 -13.61 -0.69
N GLY A 37 4.79 -14.02 -0.57
CA GLY A 37 5.17 -15.40 -0.34
C GLY A 37 4.56 -16.33 -1.38
N ALA A 38 3.87 -17.37 -0.91
CA ALA A 38 3.30 -18.43 -1.76
C ALA A 38 2.27 -17.93 -2.78
N PHE A 39 1.68 -16.75 -2.56
CA PHE A 39 0.66 -16.17 -3.44
C PHE A 39 1.24 -15.28 -4.53
N ALA A 40 2.56 -15.02 -4.54
CA ALA A 40 3.17 -14.07 -5.47
C ALA A 40 2.90 -14.40 -6.95
N SER A 41 3.04 -15.68 -7.34
CA SER A 41 2.85 -16.10 -8.73
C SER A 41 1.40 -15.98 -9.19
N SER A 42 0.42 -16.28 -8.34
CA SER A 42 -1.00 -16.13 -8.69
C SER A 42 -1.37 -14.66 -8.82
N ILE A 43 -0.93 -13.81 -7.88
CA ILE A 43 -1.17 -12.36 -7.94
C ILE A 43 -0.55 -11.78 -9.21
N LEU A 44 0.70 -12.14 -9.52
CA LEU A 44 1.37 -11.63 -10.72
C LEU A 44 0.65 -12.06 -12.02
N ALA A 45 0.14 -13.29 -12.07
CA ALA A 45 -0.65 -13.78 -13.20
C ALA A 45 -1.97 -13.02 -13.38
N GLU A 46 -2.61 -12.60 -12.28
CA GLU A 46 -3.81 -11.75 -12.33
C GLU A 46 -3.47 -10.31 -12.74
N CYS A 47 -2.37 -9.76 -12.24
CA CYS A 47 -1.94 -8.39 -12.56
C CYS A 47 -1.81 -8.17 -14.07
N ILE A 48 -1.24 -9.13 -14.81
CA ILE A 48 -1.00 -8.97 -16.26
C ILE A 48 -2.26 -9.00 -17.13
N VAL A 49 -3.43 -9.35 -16.56
CA VAL A 49 -4.72 -9.31 -17.27
C VAL A 49 -5.19 -7.85 -17.44
N SER A 50 -4.81 -6.97 -16.52
CA SER A 50 -5.07 -5.54 -16.65
C SER A 50 -4.21 -4.92 -17.76
N PRO A 51 -4.77 -4.06 -18.64
CA PRO A 51 -4.00 -3.38 -19.68
C PRO A 51 -2.80 -2.60 -19.14
N LEU A 52 -2.94 -2.00 -17.95
CA LEU A 52 -1.88 -1.24 -17.28
C LEU A 52 -1.15 -2.09 -16.23
N GLY A 53 -1.44 -3.39 -16.15
CA GLY A 53 -1.04 -4.27 -15.04
C GLY A 53 0.46 -4.33 -14.75
N ARG A 54 1.28 -4.10 -15.78
CA ARG A 54 2.75 -4.04 -15.70
C ARG A 54 3.31 -2.64 -15.51
N GLU A 55 2.49 -1.61 -15.67
CA GLU A 55 2.92 -0.23 -15.46
C GLU A 55 3.21 0.03 -13.99
N GLU A 56 4.16 0.92 -13.75
CA GLU A 56 4.55 1.31 -12.40
C GLU A 56 3.49 2.24 -11.79
N ALA A 57 2.98 1.85 -10.62
CA ALA A 57 2.16 2.71 -9.80
C ALA A 57 2.96 3.45 -8.71
N CYS A 58 3.92 2.77 -8.08
CA CYS A 58 4.82 3.33 -7.08
C CYS A 58 6.26 2.83 -7.27
N SER A 59 7.14 3.69 -7.78
CA SER A 59 8.59 3.38 -7.92
C SER A 59 9.25 3.05 -6.59
N CYS A 60 8.92 3.80 -5.54
CA CYS A 60 9.62 3.69 -4.26
C CYS A 60 9.50 2.30 -3.61
N GLU A 61 8.40 1.59 -3.88
CA GLU A 61 8.09 0.28 -3.29
C GLU A 61 7.90 -0.80 -4.36
N SER A 62 8.25 -0.48 -5.62
CA SER A 62 8.10 -1.36 -6.79
C SER A 62 6.70 -1.99 -6.84
N VAL A 63 5.67 -1.14 -6.84
CA VAL A 63 4.26 -1.54 -6.94
C VAL A 63 3.75 -1.26 -8.34
N SER A 64 3.15 -2.25 -9.00
CA SER A 64 2.50 -2.06 -10.31
C SER A 64 1.04 -1.61 -10.18
N VAL A 65 0.46 -1.11 -11.27
CA VAL A 65 -0.98 -0.79 -11.31
C VAL A 65 -1.82 -2.05 -11.09
N GLY A 66 -1.42 -3.19 -11.68
CA GLY A 66 -2.11 -4.46 -11.49
C GLY A 66 -2.09 -4.94 -10.03
N GLU A 67 -1.00 -4.69 -9.31
CA GLU A 67 -0.92 -4.98 -7.87
C GLU A 67 -1.94 -4.14 -7.07
N LEU A 68 -2.06 -2.84 -7.38
CA LEU A 68 -3.08 -2.00 -6.76
C LEU A 68 -4.50 -2.48 -7.06
N GLU A 69 -4.80 -2.80 -8.32
CA GLU A 69 -6.12 -3.27 -8.76
C GLU A 69 -6.49 -4.61 -8.13
N HIS A 70 -5.55 -5.56 -8.09
CA HIS A 70 -5.76 -6.86 -7.45
C HIS A 70 -6.18 -6.70 -5.99
N PHE A 71 -5.46 -5.88 -5.20
CA PHE A 71 -5.81 -5.69 -3.80
C PHE A 71 -7.02 -4.78 -3.59
N ALA A 72 -7.26 -3.80 -4.46
CA ALA A 72 -8.45 -2.97 -4.42
C ALA A 72 -9.75 -3.76 -4.66
N ALA A 73 -9.68 -4.87 -5.41
CA ALA A 73 -10.83 -5.76 -5.62
C ALA A 73 -11.19 -6.60 -4.36
N SER A 74 -10.33 -6.62 -3.33
CA SER A 74 -10.60 -7.35 -2.09
C SER A 74 -11.66 -6.64 -1.23
N PRO A 75 -12.65 -7.36 -0.68
CA PRO A 75 -13.65 -6.78 0.22
C PRO A 75 -13.05 -6.24 1.54
N ASP A 76 -11.84 -6.67 1.90
CA ASP A 76 -11.12 -6.20 3.09
C ASP A 76 -10.41 -4.85 2.88
N VAL A 77 -10.42 -4.31 1.66
CA VAL A 77 -9.71 -3.09 1.28
C VAL A 77 -10.72 -2.00 0.96
N ILE A 78 -10.97 -1.12 1.94
CA ILE A 78 -11.97 -0.06 1.85
C ILE A 78 -11.37 1.36 1.88
N SER A 79 -10.06 1.46 2.10
CA SER A 79 -9.35 2.74 2.20
C SER A 79 -7.96 2.70 1.57
N LEU A 80 -7.41 3.89 1.28
CA LEU A 80 -6.02 4.02 0.81
C LEU A 80 -5.01 3.49 1.83
N SER A 81 -5.35 3.57 3.12
CA SER A 81 -4.53 2.99 4.18
C SER A 81 -4.49 1.47 4.12
N ASP A 82 -5.61 0.82 3.79
CA ASP A 82 -5.66 -0.64 3.64
C ASP A 82 -4.88 -1.07 2.40
N LEU A 83 -5.07 -0.35 1.29
CA LEU A 83 -4.33 -0.60 0.06
C LEU A 83 -2.82 -0.42 0.27
N MET A 84 -2.41 0.62 1.00
CA MET A 84 -1.02 0.80 1.44
C MET A 84 -0.53 -0.38 2.29
N ARG A 85 -1.30 -0.88 3.27
CA ARG A 85 -0.87 -2.02 4.10
C ARG A 85 -0.74 -3.32 3.28
N ARG A 86 -1.57 -3.51 2.26
CA ARG A 86 -1.53 -4.68 1.37
C ARG A 86 -0.40 -4.61 0.34
N THR A 87 -0.05 -3.42 -0.17
CA THR A 87 0.89 -3.26 -1.30
C THR A 87 2.20 -2.59 -0.95
N ARG A 88 2.25 -1.92 0.20
CA ARG A 88 3.27 -0.93 0.60
C ARG A 88 3.26 0.36 -0.22
N ALA A 89 2.38 0.53 -1.21
CA ALA A 89 2.28 1.79 -1.98
C ALA A 89 2.03 2.98 -1.03
N GLY A 90 2.86 4.00 -1.14
CA GLY A 90 2.82 5.17 -0.26
C GLY A 90 3.68 5.09 1.00
N MET A 91 4.35 3.96 1.25
CA MET A 91 5.31 3.81 2.37
C MET A 91 6.72 4.31 2.04
N GLY A 92 7.01 4.57 0.76
CA GLY A 92 8.33 5.03 0.32
C GLY A 92 8.70 6.42 0.83
N TYR A 93 9.94 6.84 0.58
CA TYR A 93 10.46 8.15 1.01
C TYR A 93 9.63 9.33 0.49
N CYS A 94 8.93 9.20 -0.64
CA CYS A 94 8.04 10.22 -1.17
C CYS A 94 6.74 10.40 -0.36
N GLN A 95 6.48 9.54 0.64
CA GLN A 95 5.32 9.60 1.52
C GLN A 95 4.01 9.74 0.75
N ALA A 96 3.86 8.88 -0.26
CA ALA A 96 2.77 8.84 -1.23
C ALA A 96 2.59 10.05 -2.17
N GLY A 97 3.53 10.99 -2.17
CA GLY A 97 3.46 12.19 -3.03
C GLY A 97 3.37 11.91 -4.53
N LEU A 98 3.83 10.73 -4.97
CA LEU A 98 3.86 10.36 -6.40
C LEU A 98 2.81 9.31 -6.80
N CYS A 99 2.36 8.47 -5.87
CA CYS A 99 1.51 7.31 -6.19
C CYS A 99 0.05 7.44 -5.72
N VAL A 100 -0.28 8.43 -4.87
CA VAL A 100 -1.59 8.49 -4.19
C VAL A 100 -2.77 8.59 -5.16
N PHE A 101 -2.63 9.30 -6.28
CA PHE A 101 -3.69 9.40 -7.28
C PHE A 101 -3.96 8.06 -8.00
N ARG A 102 -2.91 7.28 -8.28
CA ARG A 102 -3.07 5.92 -8.84
C ARG A 102 -3.71 4.97 -7.84
N MET A 103 -3.32 5.07 -6.56
CA MET A 103 -3.96 4.31 -5.48
C MET A 103 -5.46 4.64 -5.38
N ALA A 104 -5.83 5.92 -5.42
CA ALA A 104 -7.22 6.36 -5.38
C ALA A 104 -8.02 5.91 -6.61
N SER A 105 -7.38 5.95 -7.79
CA SER A 105 -7.98 5.45 -9.04
C SER A 105 -8.28 3.95 -8.96
N ALA A 106 -7.37 3.15 -8.42
CA ALA A 106 -7.56 1.70 -8.29
C ALA A 106 -8.67 1.35 -7.28
N LEU A 107 -8.75 2.07 -6.16
CA LEU A 107 -9.73 1.81 -5.10
C LEU A 107 -11.17 2.23 -5.47
N ASN A 108 -11.35 3.07 -6.50
CA ASN A 108 -12.65 3.55 -6.97
C ASN A 108 -13.56 4.09 -5.85
N VAL A 109 -13.02 4.95 -4.99
CA VAL A 109 -13.77 5.56 -3.89
C VAL A 109 -14.75 6.62 -4.38
N GLY A 110 -15.90 6.77 -3.70
CA GLY A 110 -16.92 7.75 -4.07
C GLY A 110 -16.48 9.22 -3.93
N GLU A 111 -15.57 9.52 -3.00
CA GLU A 111 -15.03 10.87 -2.76
C GLU A 111 -13.48 10.86 -2.78
N PRO A 112 -12.84 10.71 -3.96
CA PRO A 112 -11.39 10.52 -4.07
C PRO A 112 -10.56 11.60 -3.39
N ARG A 113 -10.96 12.86 -3.52
CA ARG A 113 -10.21 13.99 -2.95
C ARG A 113 -10.16 13.94 -1.42
N LYS A 114 -11.30 13.69 -0.77
CA LYS A 114 -11.37 13.55 0.69
C LYS A 114 -10.59 12.36 1.19
N GLU A 115 -10.64 11.25 0.46
CA GLU A 115 -9.89 10.06 0.80
C GLU A 115 -8.38 10.28 0.71
N ILE A 116 -7.92 10.95 -0.36
CA ILE A 116 -6.51 11.33 -0.53
C ILE A 116 -6.07 12.28 0.59
N GLU A 117 -6.87 13.30 0.90
CA GLU A 117 -6.58 14.26 1.97
C GLU A 117 -6.43 13.56 3.32
N ARG A 118 -7.40 12.70 3.67
CA ARG A 118 -7.38 11.90 4.91
C ARG A 118 -6.14 11.02 4.99
N PHE A 119 -5.81 10.32 3.91
CA PHE A 119 -4.64 9.45 3.85
C PHE A 119 -3.33 10.23 4.00
N LEU A 120 -3.17 11.34 3.29
CA LEU A 120 -1.98 12.19 3.38
C LEU A 120 -1.87 12.89 4.74
N ALA A 121 -2.98 13.23 5.40
CA ALA A 121 -2.97 13.81 6.73
C ALA A 121 -2.43 12.81 7.77
N GLU A 122 -2.78 11.53 7.68
CA GLU A 122 -2.18 10.48 8.51
C GLU A 122 -0.68 10.31 8.21
N ARG A 123 -0.25 10.46 6.95
CA ARG A 123 1.19 10.50 6.63
C ARG A 123 1.87 11.70 7.27
N TRP A 124 1.28 12.88 7.19
CA TRP A 124 1.80 14.13 7.75
C TRP A 124 2.02 14.02 9.26
N LYS A 125 1.03 13.53 10.02
CA LYS A 125 1.15 13.30 11.47
C LYS A 125 2.34 12.43 11.84
N GLY A 126 2.65 11.44 11.00
CA GLY A 126 3.77 10.53 11.24
C GLY A 126 5.15 11.14 10.98
N ILE A 127 5.25 12.11 10.07
CA ILE A 127 6.54 12.68 9.63
C ILE A 127 6.81 14.07 10.20
N SER A 128 5.77 14.90 10.42
CA SER A 128 5.91 16.30 10.81
C SER A 128 6.81 16.52 12.03
N PRO A 129 6.82 15.67 13.08
CA PRO A 129 7.66 15.90 14.26
C PRO A 129 9.17 15.71 14.01
N VAL A 130 9.54 15.03 12.92
CA VAL A 130 10.94 14.69 12.61
C VAL A 130 11.51 15.46 11.41
N LEU A 131 10.69 16.26 10.71
CA LEU A 131 11.13 16.99 9.52
C LEU A 131 12.19 18.04 9.86
N ARG A 132 13.35 17.93 9.22
CA ARG A 132 14.45 18.90 9.31
C ARG A 132 15.16 19.07 7.97
N GLY A 133 15.77 20.22 7.76
CA GLY A 133 16.61 20.50 6.59
C GLY A 133 15.90 20.20 5.27
N GLU A 134 16.50 19.32 4.47
CA GLU A 134 15.98 18.98 3.14
C GLU A 134 14.62 18.28 3.15
N GLN A 135 14.36 17.42 4.14
CA GLN A 135 13.09 16.72 4.23
C GLN A 135 11.93 17.70 4.44
N LEU A 136 12.13 18.73 5.27
CA LEU A 136 11.14 19.78 5.47
C LEU A 136 10.86 20.56 4.18
N ARG A 137 11.90 20.86 3.39
CA ARG A 137 11.73 21.56 2.09
C ARG A 137 10.92 20.72 1.11
N GLN A 138 11.22 19.43 1.01
CA GLN A 138 10.51 18.52 0.11
C GLN A 138 9.03 18.36 0.52
N GLU A 139 8.77 18.23 1.81
CA GLU A 139 7.41 18.08 2.33
C GLU A 139 6.59 19.38 2.21
N ALA A 140 7.20 20.54 2.43
CA ALA A 140 6.55 21.84 2.17
C ALA A 140 6.21 22.01 0.67
N PHE A 141 7.13 21.61 -0.22
CA PHE A 141 6.87 21.63 -1.67
C PHE A 141 5.74 20.67 -2.06
N LYS A 142 5.77 19.44 -1.52
CA LYS A 142 4.70 18.45 -1.71
C LYS A 142 3.35 18.98 -1.25
N ALA A 143 3.28 19.57 -0.04
CA ALA A 143 2.07 20.19 0.48
C ALA A 143 1.53 21.30 -0.43
N HIS A 144 2.41 22.16 -0.94
CA HIS A 144 2.03 23.20 -1.89
C HIS A 144 1.44 22.62 -3.19
N LEU A 145 2.05 21.56 -3.74
CA LEU A 145 1.54 20.89 -4.93
C LEU A 145 0.12 20.33 -4.70
N PHE A 146 -0.10 19.64 -3.58
CA PHE A 146 -1.44 19.11 -3.26
C PHE A 146 -2.48 20.22 -3.07
N LYS A 147 -2.10 21.35 -2.47
CA LYS A 147 -2.98 22.52 -2.32
C LYS A 147 -3.42 23.10 -3.67
N ALA A 148 -2.58 23.02 -4.72
CA ALA A 148 -2.98 23.40 -6.09
C ALA A 148 -4.10 22.50 -6.66
N TYR A 149 -4.16 21.23 -6.23
CA TYR A 149 -5.27 20.31 -6.50
C TYR A 149 -6.39 20.39 -5.44
N GLY A 150 -6.30 21.38 -4.54
CA GLY A 150 -7.25 21.63 -3.47
C GLY A 150 -7.22 20.60 -2.34
N ILE A 151 -6.15 19.82 -2.19
CA ILE A 151 -5.97 18.89 -1.08
C ILE A 151 -5.08 19.57 -0.05
N ASP A 152 -5.62 19.89 1.14
CA ASP A 152 -4.83 20.45 2.24
C ASP A 152 -4.71 19.44 3.38
N HIS A 153 -3.67 18.61 3.30
CA HIS A 153 -3.42 17.53 4.24
C HIS A 153 -2.52 17.93 5.41
N THR A 154 -2.09 19.19 5.45
CA THR A 154 -1.19 19.72 6.51
C THR A 154 -1.93 20.43 7.62
N TRP A 155 -3.23 20.64 7.45
CA TRP A 155 -4.08 21.30 8.42
C TRP A 155 -4.45 20.32 9.55
N GLU A 156 -4.15 20.68 10.79
CA GLU A 156 -4.33 19.81 11.96
C GLU A 156 -5.65 20.02 12.72
N GLY A 157 -6.50 20.95 12.30
CA GLY A 157 -7.61 21.44 13.13
C GLY A 157 -7.27 22.76 13.80
#